data_AF-A0A8D8AMD7-F1
#
_entry.id   AF-A0A8D8AMD7-F1
#
_cell.length_a   1.000
_cell.length_b   1.000
_cell.length_c   1.000
_cell.angle_alpha   90.00
_cell.angle_beta   90.00
_cell.angle_gamma   90.00
#
_symmetry.space_group_name_H-M   'P 1'
#
loop_
_entity.id
_entity.type
_entity.pdbx_description
1 polymer ?
#
loop_
_entity_poly.entity_id
_entity_poly.type
_entity_poly.pdbx_seq_one_letter_code
_entity_poly.pdbx_strand_id
1 'polypeptide(L)'
;MGTGLMRTGYVNLNNRINCIPADVSIKAMIIAAWKKANEGPGQLTVINSAAEVHKTADYNFLIYDARYVYYRHPMTQVLWAPGGTHAPCKYVYYLLFFLYQVIPSMFLDLALKARGKKPFLLKLQRKVFDAQMSLKYFTDNEWVFKTDNFRNLAHDLLESDRETFSIGYMCLGMQEYYRRCILGGRRYLMRESDDTIPAAKEKLKRLLMINKIAKGLFFALLAFILYKTVYNPYFA
;
A
#
# COMPACT_ATOMS: atom_id res chain seq x y z
N MET A 1 2.70 0.65 -5.49
CA MET A 1 1.40 0.25 -6.02
C MET A 1 0.51 1.44 -6.41
N GLY A 2 0.22 2.40 -5.51
CA GLY A 2 -0.66 3.56 -5.81
C GLY A 2 -0.09 4.63 -6.77
N THR A 3 1.20 4.96 -6.70
CA THR A 3 1.85 5.94 -7.61
C THR A 3 2.54 5.29 -8.81
N GLY A 4 2.50 3.95 -8.91
CA GLY A 4 3.21 3.18 -9.93
C GLY A 4 4.70 2.92 -9.66
N LEU A 5 5.27 3.45 -8.58
CA LEU A 5 6.71 3.31 -8.27
C LEU A 5 7.11 1.89 -7.84
N MET A 6 6.41 1.33 -6.85
CA MET A 6 6.58 -0.07 -6.42
C MET A 6 5.73 -0.98 -7.31
N ARG A 7 6.39 -1.97 -7.93
CA ARG A 7 5.86 -2.89 -8.97
C ARG A 7 5.86 -4.37 -8.59
N THR A 8 6.54 -4.75 -7.52
CA THR A 8 6.61 -6.13 -7.03
C THR A 8 6.75 -6.14 -5.52
N GLY A 9 6.28 -7.20 -4.88
CA GLY A 9 6.41 -7.47 -3.47
C GLY A 9 6.34 -8.97 -3.20
N TYR A 10 7.03 -9.41 -2.16
CA TYR A 10 6.95 -10.77 -1.64
C TYR A 10 6.31 -10.74 -0.25
N VAL A 11 5.09 -11.26 -0.18
CA VAL A 11 4.29 -11.37 1.05
C VAL A 11 3.36 -12.57 0.91
N ASN A 12 3.01 -13.26 1.99
CA ASN A 12 1.95 -14.26 1.92
C ASN A 12 0.59 -13.55 1.73
N LEU A 13 -0.11 -13.84 0.63
CA LEU A 13 -1.36 -13.18 0.29
C LEU A 13 -2.49 -13.46 1.29
N ASN A 14 -2.42 -14.58 2.00
CA ASN A 14 -3.40 -14.97 3.00
C ASN A 14 -3.17 -14.31 4.37
N ASN A 15 -1.98 -13.74 4.58
CA ASN A 15 -1.71 -13.01 5.82
C ASN A 15 -2.55 -11.74 5.87
N ARG A 16 -2.94 -11.38 7.09
CA ARG A 16 -3.81 -10.23 7.35
C ARG A 16 -3.02 -9.08 7.91
N ILE A 17 -3.30 -7.88 7.40
CA ILE A 17 -2.68 -6.66 7.90
C ILE A 17 -3.49 -6.12 9.07
N ASN A 18 -2.82 -5.86 10.19
CA ASN A 18 -3.43 -5.15 11.31
C ASN A 18 -3.22 -3.63 11.12
N CYS A 19 -4.27 -2.94 10.68
CA CYS A 19 -4.25 -1.48 10.53
C CYS A 19 -5.42 -0.88 11.30
N ILE A 20 -5.09 0.02 12.23
CA ILE A 20 -6.07 0.83 12.95
C ILE A 20 -5.87 2.32 12.55
N PRO A 21 -6.95 3.09 12.39
CA PRO A 21 -6.83 4.53 12.16
C PRO A 21 -6.07 5.21 13.31
N ALA A 22 -5.19 6.15 12.99
CA ALA A 22 -4.35 6.80 13.99
C ALA A 22 -5.18 7.63 14.99
N ASP A 23 -6.24 8.28 14.53
CA ASP A 23 -7.18 9.05 15.36
C ASP A 23 -7.90 8.18 16.39
N VAL A 24 -8.22 6.93 16.04
CA VAL A 24 -8.82 5.96 16.97
C VAL A 24 -7.84 5.61 18.10
N SER A 25 -6.57 5.35 17.76
CA SER A 25 -5.54 5.10 18.76
C SER A 25 -5.28 6.31 19.67
N ILE A 26 -5.31 7.52 19.11
CA ILE A 26 -5.15 8.76 19.89
C ILE A 26 -6.33 8.93 20.86
N LYS A 27 -7.57 8.76 20.39
CA LYS A 27 -8.76 8.83 21.25
C LYS A 27 -8.71 7.78 22.36
N ALA A 28 -8.36 6.53 22.03
CA ALA A 28 -8.22 5.47 23.02
C ALA A 28 -7.15 5.79 24.08
N MET A 29 -6.02 6.39 23.68
CA MET A 29 -4.99 6.84 24.61
C MET A 29 -5.51 7.93 25.57
N ILE A 30 -6.30 8.88 25.09
CA ILE A 30 -6.92 9.93 25.91
C ILE A 30 -7.89 9.31 26.93
N ILE A 31 -8.79 8.42 26.48
CA ILE A 31 -9.76 7.76 27.35
C ILE A 31 -9.05 6.90 28.40
N ALA A 32 -8.01 6.16 27.99
CA ALA A 32 -7.21 5.35 28.90
C ALA A 32 -6.53 6.19 29.99
N ALA A 33 -5.98 7.36 29.62
CA ALA A 33 -5.36 8.28 30.57
C ALA A 33 -6.38 8.84 31.58
N TRP A 34 -7.55 9.28 31.08
CA TRP A 34 -8.65 9.75 31.94
C TRP A 34 -9.13 8.64 32.89
N LYS A 35 -9.37 7.44 32.37
CA LYS A 35 -9.78 6.28 33.18
C LYS A 35 -8.78 5.98 34.28
N LYS A 36 -7.48 5.94 33.93
CA LYS A 36 -6.42 5.67 34.91
C LYS A 36 -6.32 6.75 35.99
N ALA A 37 -6.55 8.02 35.63
CA ALA A 37 -6.57 9.10 36.60
C ALA A 37 -7.71 8.96 37.61
N ASN A 38 -8.87 8.44 37.19
CA ASN A 38 -10.05 8.27 38.04
C ASN A 38 -10.03 6.98 38.88
N GLU A 39 -9.42 5.90 38.40
CA GLU A 39 -9.32 4.63 39.14
C GLU A 39 -8.28 4.67 40.26
N GLY A 40 -7.34 5.62 40.22
CA GLY A 40 -6.26 5.74 41.20
C GLY A 40 -5.13 4.69 41.04
N PRO A 41 -4.21 4.61 42.02
CA PRO A 41 -3.13 3.65 42.00
C PRO A 41 -3.69 2.21 42.07
N GLY A 42 -3.23 1.37 41.17
CA GLY A 42 -3.74 0.01 40.98
C GLY A 42 -2.94 -0.74 39.93
N GLN A 43 -3.34 -1.98 39.63
CA GLN A 43 -2.64 -2.84 38.67
C GLN A 43 -2.49 -2.17 37.29
N LEU A 44 -1.38 -2.48 36.61
CA LEU A 44 -1.13 -2.00 35.25
C LEU A 44 -2.09 -2.67 34.27
N THR A 45 -2.99 -1.88 33.68
CA THR A 45 -3.88 -2.33 32.59
C THR A 45 -3.19 -2.08 31.25
N VAL A 46 -2.93 -3.14 30.50
CA VAL A 46 -2.39 -3.04 29.13
C VAL A 46 -3.54 -2.93 28.13
N ILE A 47 -3.50 -1.90 27.28
CA ILE A 47 -4.52 -1.63 26.28
C ILE A 47 -3.88 -1.67 24.89
N ASN A 48 -4.21 -2.70 24.12
CA ASN A 48 -3.72 -2.84 22.75
C ASN A 48 -4.70 -2.17 21.78
N SER A 49 -4.34 -0.99 21.27
CA SER A 49 -5.05 -0.34 20.16
C SER A 49 -4.69 -1.05 18.85
N ALA A 50 -5.42 -2.12 18.54
CA ALA A 50 -5.20 -2.96 17.38
C ALA A 50 -6.52 -3.29 16.68
N ALA A 51 -6.44 -3.55 15.38
CA ALA A 51 -7.58 -3.98 14.59
C ALA A 51 -8.09 -5.34 15.05
N GLU A 52 -9.40 -5.46 15.19
CA GLU A 52 -10.07 -6.74 15.43
C GLU A 52 -9.98 -7.62 14.18
N VAL A 53 -9.91 -8.94 14.34
CA VAL A 53 -9.74 -9.88 13.21
C VAL A 53 -10.80 -9.65 12.13
N HIS A 54 -12.09 -9.51 12.47
CA HIS A 54 -13.13 -9.27 11.47
C HIS A 54 -13.06 -7.88 10.80
N LYS A 55 -12.21 -6.97 11.30
CA LYS A 55 -11.91 -5.63 10.75
C LYS A 55 -10.50 -5.54 10.15
N THR A 56 -9.80 -6.65 9.92
CA THR A 56 -8.56 -6.68 9.14
C THR A 56 -8.82 -7.07 7.69
N ALA A 57 -7.87 -6.74 6.81
CA ALA A 57 -7.85 -7.15 5.41
C ALA A 57 -6.66 -8.08 5.18
N ASP A 58 -6.83 -9.10 4.34
CA ASP A 58 -5.69 -9.85 3.81
C ASP A 58 -4.98 -9.07 2.67
N TYR A 59 -3.76 -9.49 2.38
CA TYR A 59 -2.98 -8.87 1.30
C TYR A 59 -3.59 -9.13 -0.08
N ASN A 60 -4.36 -10.20 -0.25
CA ASN A 60 -5.09 -10.48 -1.48
C ASN A 60 -6.12 -9.37 -1.78
N PHE A 61 -6.96 -9.03 -0.80
CA PHE A 61 -7.89 -7.91 -0.87
C PHE A 61 -7.17 -6.60 -1.20
N LEU A 62 -6.06 -6.29 -0.54
CA LEU A 62 -5.31 -5.04 -0.76
C LEU A 62 -4.70 -4.93 -2.16
N ILE A 63 -4.26 -6.05 -2.75
CA ILE A 63 -3.59 -6.07 -4.05
C ILE A 63 -4.60 -6.13 -5.19
N TYR A 64 -5.66 -6.93 -5.06
CA TYR A 64 -6.57 -7.25 -6.14
C TYR A 64 -7.92 -6.53 -6.03
N ASP A 65 -8.58 -6.57 -4.87
CA ASP A 65 -9.94 -6.05 -4.71
C ASP A 65 -9.94 -4.52 -4.54
N ALA A 66 -9.04 -4.02 -3.68
CA ALA A 66 -8.80 -2.60 -3.45
C ALA A 66 -8.37 -1.85 -4.72
N ARG A 67 -7.87 -2.55 -5.73
CA ARG A 67 -7.53 -1.97 -7.05
C ARG A 67 -8.75 -1.33 -7.71
N TYR A 68 -9.92 -1.93 -7.56
CA TYR A 68 -11.16 -1.39 -8.11
C TYR A 68 -11.50 -0.02 -7.51
N VAL A 69 -11.38 0.08 -6.18
CA VAL A 69 -11.61 1.33 -5.45
C VAL A 69 -10.61 2.39 -5.89
N TYR A 70 -9.34 2.01 -6.04
CA TYR A 70 -8.30 2.91 -6.54
C TYR A 70 -8.60 3.41 -7.97
N TYR A 71 -9.05 2.55 -8.89
CA TYR A 71 -9.39 2.97 -10.27
C TYR A 71 -10.60 3.89 -10.37
N ARG A 72 -11.50 3.89 -9.37
CA ARG A 72 -12.58 4.87 -9.28
C ARG A 72 -12.11 6.24 -8.79
N HIS A 73 -11.01 6.30 -8.05
CA HIS A 73 -10.47 7.54 -7.46
C HIS A 73 -8.94 7.69 -7.66
N PRO A 74 -8.42 7.60 -8.90
CA PRO A 74 -6.98 7.44 -9.14
C PRO A 74 -6.23 8.77 -9.04
N MET A 75 -5.03 8.78 -8.46
CA MET A 75 -4.27 10.02 -8.23
C MET A 75 -3.71 10.62 -9.54
N THR A 76 -3.53 11.96 -9.59
CA THR A 76 -2.94 12.59 -10.79
C THR A 76 -1.41 12.39 -10.84
N GLN A 77 -0.72 12.41 -9.70
CA GLN A 77 0.74 12.29 -9.63
C GLN A 77 1.21 10.82 -9.63
N VAL A 78 0.71 10.07 -10.62
CA VAL A 78 1.11 8.69 -10.87
C VAL A 78 2.20 8.69 -11.94
N LEU A 79 3.32 8.02 -11.63
CA LEU A 79 4.49 7.88 -12.52
C LEU A 79 4.30 6.76 -13.55
N TRP A 80 3.62 5.69 -13.16
CA TRP A 80 3.36 4.53 -14.00
C TRP A 80 2.03 3.88 -13.67
N ALA A 81 1.48 3.08 -14.57
CA ALA A 81 0.25 2.33 -14.34
C ALA A 81 0.27 1.60 -12.98
N PRO A 82 -0.61 1.94 -12.03
CA PRO A 82 -0.74 1.32 -10.72
C PRO A 82 -0.97 -0.18 -10.83
N GLY A 83 -0.41 -0.91 -9.88
CA GLY A 83 -0.40 -2.36 -9.84
C GLY A 83 1.00 -2.90 -9.59
N GLY A 84 1.18 -4.17 -9.90
CA GLY A 84 2.42 -4.90 -9.71
C GLY A 84 2.16 -6.40 -9.84
N THR A 85 3.23 -7.18 -9.73
CA THR A 85 3.14 -8.64 -9.70
C THR A 85 3.53 -9.10 -8.30
N HIS A 86 2.69 -9.91 -7.68
CA HIS A 86 3.07 -10.64 -6.48
C HIS A 86 4.16 -11.66 -6.84
N ALA A 87 5.24 -11.67 -6.07
CA ALA A 87 6.30 -12.64 -6.26
C ALA A 87 6.02 -13.87 -5.39
N PRO A 88 6.01 -15.10 -5.96
CA PRO A 88 5.72 -16.32 -5.20
C PRO A 88 6.85 -16.71 -4.24
N CYS A 89 8.08 -16.26 -4.49
CA CYS A 89 9.22 -16.50 -3.61
C CYS A 89 10.23 -15.34 -3.65
N LYS A 90 11.17 -15.36 -2.70
CA LYS A 90 12.22 -14.34 -2.53
C LYS A 90 13.10 -14.15 -3.77
N TYR A 91 13.44 -15.23 -4.49
CA TYR A 91 14.27 -15.15 -5.69
C TYR A 91 13.55 -14.46 -6.84
N VAL A 92 12.28 -14.84 -7.09
CA VAL A 92 11.44 -14.18 -8.09
C VAL A 92 11.23 -12.71 -7.71
N TYR A 93 11.09 -12.38 -6.43
CA TYR A 93 11.00 -11.00 -5.98
C TYR A 93 12.21 -10.17 -6.38
N TYR A 94 13.44 -10.61 -6.08
CA TYR A 94 14.64 -9.85 -6.46
C TYR A 94 14.78 -9.72 -7.97
N LEU A 95 14.48 -10.78 -8.72
CA LEU A 95 14.47 -10.74 -10.19
C LEU A 95 13.49 -9.68 -10.70
N LEU A 96 12.22 -9.73 -10.25
CA LEU A 96 11.20 -8.76 -10.66
C LEU A 96 11.50 -7.34 -10.16
N PHE A 97 12.09 -7.20 -8.98
CA PHE A 97 12.50 -5.91 -8.42
C PHE A 97 13.58 -5.29 -9.29
N PHE A 98 14.58 -6.07 -9.66
CA PHE A 98 15.65 -5.62 -10.56
C PHE A 98 15.11 -5.24 -11.94
N LEU A 99 14.32 -6.13 -12.56
CA LEU A 99 13.78 -5.94 -13.92
C LEU A 99 12.74 -4.81 -14.02
N TYR A 100 11.83 -4.69 -13.06
CA TYR A 100 10.69 -3.77 -13.14
C TYR A 100 10.84 -2.49 -12.33
N GLN A 101 11.83 -2.40 -11.43
CA GLN A 101 12.04 -1.20 -10.62
C GLN A 101 13.43 -0.62 -10.85
N VAL A 102 14.50 -1.41 -10.69
CA VAL A 102 15.88 -0.92 -10.76
C VAL A 102 16.26 -0.50 -12.18
N ILE A 103 16.15 -1.42 -13.16
CA ILE A 103 16.53 -1.14 -14.55
C ILE A 103 15.75 0.07 -15.12
N PRO A 104 14.40 0.14 -15.02
CA PRO A 104 13.67 1.31 -15.51
C PRO A 104 14.04 2.60 -14.81
N SER A 105 14.28 2.56 -13.49
CA SER A 105 14.68 3.75 -12.73
C SER A 105 16.07 4.25 -13.15
N MET A 106 16.99 3.33 -13.47
CA MET A 106 18.32 3.66 -13.98
C MET A 106 18.24 4.35 -15.35
N PHE A 107 17.47 3.80 -16.29
CA PHE A 107 17.29 4.44 -17.60
C PHE A 107 16.67 5.83 -17.49
N LEU A 108 15.67 6.00 -16.62
CA LEU A 108 15.04 7.30 -16.39
C LEU A 108 15.99 8.30 -15.71
N ASP A 109 16.80 7.86 -14.74
CA ASP A 109 17.81 8.71 -14.11
C ASP A 109 18.91 9.12 -15.10
N LEU A 110 19.34 8.22 -16.00
CA LEU A 110 20.27 8.55 -17.08
C LEU A 110 19.66 9.58 -18.04
N ALA A 111 18.39 9.42 -18.43
CA ALA A 111 17.68 10.38 -19.26
C ALA A 111 17.52 11.75 -18.57
N LEU A 112 17.29 11.78 -17.25
CA LEU A 112 17.27 13.02 -16.48
C LEU A 112 18.65 13.69 -16.49
N LYS A 113 19.72 12.92 -16.25
CA LYS A 113 21.10 13.41 -16.26
C LYS A 113 21.49 13.98 -17.64
N ALA A 114 21.12 13.30 -18.72
CA ALA A 114 21.33 13.78 -20.09
C ALA A 114 20.60 15.10 -20.39
N ARG A 115 19.49 15.37 -19.70
CA ARG A 115 18.73 16.64 -19.79
C ARG A 115 19.17 17.68 -18.76
N GLY A 116 20.32 17.49 -18.11
CA GLY A 116 20.84 18.39 -17.06
C GLY A 116 20.01 18.38 -15.76
N LYS A 117 19.10 17.42 -15.59
CA LYS A 117 18.27 17.27 -14.38
C LYS A 117 18.92 16.33 -13.38
N LYS A 118 18.68 16.58 -12.09
CA LYS A 118 19.19 15.73 -11.01
C LYS A 118 18.49 14.36 -11.02
N PRO A 119 19.23 13.24 -11.13
CA PRO A 119 18.66 11.91 -10.99
C PRO A 119 18.19 11.66 -9.55
N PHE A 120 17.07 10.96 -9.37
CA PHE A 120 16.52 10.69 -8.04
C PHE A 120 15.79 9.35 -7.90
N LEU A 121 15.46 8.68 -9.00
CA LEU A 121 14.61 7.50 -9.00
C LEU A 121 15.29 6.30 -8.35
N LEU A 122 16.58 6.06 -8.62
CA LEU A 122 17.32 4.99 -7.95
C LEU A 122 17.45 5.20 -6.44
N LYS A 123 17.68 6.45 -6.01
CA LYS A 123 17.69 6.80 -4.59
C LYS A 123 16.33 6.55 -3.94
N LEU A 124 15.26 6.86 -4.67
CA LEU A 124 13.89 6.60 -4.22
C LEU A 124 13.58 5.10 -4.15
N GLN A 125 13.99 4.31 -5.13
CA GLN A 125 13.83 2.85 -5.10
C GLN A 125 14.58 2.20 -3.93
N ARG A 126 15.78 2.69 -3.60
CA ARG A 126 16.51 2.22 -2.40
C ARG A 126 15.70 2.44 -1.13
N LYS A 127 15.12 3.63 -0.94
CA LYS A 127 14.25 3.92 0.21
C LYS A 127 13.02 3.01 0.26
N VAL A 128 12.41 2.74 -0.90
CA VAL A 128 11.27 1.82 -0.99
C VAL A 128 11.70 0.41 -0.57
N PHE A 129 12.83 -0.07 -1.09
CA PHE A 129 13.37 -1.37 -0.74
C PHE A 129 13.68 -1.48 0.76
N ASP A 130 14.37 -0.49 1.33
CA ASP A 130 14.71 -0.47 2.76
C ASP A 130 13.45 -0.51 3.62
N ALA A 131 12.43 0.30 3.29
CA ALA A 131 11.14 0.29 3.99
C ALA A 131 10.43 -1.07 3.89
N GLN A 132 10.47 -1.72 2.72
CA GLN A 132 9.91 -3.07 2.56
C GLN A 132 10.65 -4.11 3.40
N MET A 133 11.98 -4.04 3.48
CA MET A 133 12.78 -4.96 4.29
C MET A 133 12.54 -4.75 5.78
N SER A 134 12.45 -3.51 6.25
CA SER A 134 12.13 -3.20 7.64
C SER A 134 10.75 -3.70 8.06
N LEU A 135 9.78 -3.71 7.13
CA LEU A 135 8.42 -4.20 7.41
C LEU A 135 8.28 -5.71 7.27
N LYS A 136 9.27 -6.40 6.68
CA LYS A 136 9.13 -7.80 6.25
C LYS A 136 8.69 -8.73 7.38
N TYR A 137 9.30 -8.61 8.56
CA TYR A 137 8.92 -9.42 9.72
C TYR A 137 7.44 -9.27 10.08
N PHE A 138 6.91 -8.06 9.99
CA PHE A 138 5.51 -7.77 10.32
C PHE A 138 4.55 -8.20 9.22
N THR A 139 4.97 -8.18 7.96
CA THR A 139 4.12 -8.58 6.83
C THR A 139 4.10 -10.10 6.59
N ASP A 140 5.21 -10.79 6.90
CA ASP A 140 5.35 -12.24 6.71
C ASP A 140 4.67 -13.05 7.83
N ASN A 141 4.37 -12.42 8.96
CA ASN A 141 3.69 -13.04 10.09
C ASN A 141 2.31 -12.44 10.29
N GLU A 142 1.36 -13.25 10.76
CA GLU A 142 0.05 -12.77 11.18
C GLU A 142 0.05 -12.51 12.69
N TRP A 143 -0.58 -11.41 13.10
CA TRP A 143 -0.61 -10.95 14.48
C TRP A 143 -2.05 -10.75 14.94
N VAL A 144 -2.47 -11.56 15.91
CA VAL A 144 -3.76 -11.41 16.58
C VAL A 144 -3.51 -10.82 17.97
N PHE A 145 -3.95 -9.58 18.16
CA PHE A 145 -3.85 -8.89 19.43
C PHE A 145 -5.12 -9.08 20.25
N LYS A 146 -4.99 -9.28 21.56
CA LYS A 146 -6.12 -9.20 22.49
C LYS A 146 -6.53 -7.74 22.66
N THR A 147 -7.78 -7.42 22.33
CA THR A 147 -8.32 -6.05 22.30
C THR A 147 -9.48 -5.84 23.27
N ASP A 148 -9.70 -6.75 24.23
CA ASP A 148 -10.81 -6.67 25.19
C ASP A 148 -10.80 -5.34 25.96
N ASN A 149 -9.65 -4.98 26.54
CA ASN A 149 -9.50 -3.72 27.27
C ASN A 149 -9.71 -2.49 26.39
N PHE A 150 -9.30 -2.56 25.11
CA PHE A 150 -9.52 -1.48 24.16
C PHE A 150 -11.01 -1.30 23.84
N ARG A 151 -11.75 -2.40 23.64
CA ARG A 151 -13.21 -2.36 23.46
C ARG A 151 -13.92 -1.79 24.68
N ASN A 152 -13.45 -2.16 25.87
CA ASN A 152 -14.05 -1.70 27.12
C ASN A 152 -13.98 -0.19 27.32
N LEU A 153 -12.96 0.49 26.76
CA LEU A 153 -12.88 1.96 26.81
C LEU A 153 -14.12 2.66 26.23
N ALA A 154 -14.78 2.06 25.24
CA ALA A 154 -16.00 2.63 24.68
C ALA A 154 -17.18 2.60 25.66
N HIS A 155 -17.20 1.63 26.59
CA HIS A 155 -18.23 1.51 27.61
C HIS A 155 -18.02 2.49 28.77
N ASP A 156 -16.77 2.89 29.01
CA ASP A 156 -16.42 3.84 30.07
C ASP A 156 -16.69 5.31 29.70
N LEU A 157 -17.00 5.59 28.43
CA LEU A 157 -17.32 6.94 27.95
C LEU A 157 -18.68 7.42 28.47
N LEU A 158 -18.67 8.61 29.07
CA LEU A 158 -19.86 9.40 29.34
C LEU A 158 -20.63 9.65 28.03
N GLU A 159 -21.96 9.69 28.10
CA GLU A 159 -22.81 9.87 26.93
C GLU A 159 -22.49 11.15 26.16
N SER A 160 -22.20 12.24 26.89
CA SER A 160 -21.78 13.53 26.32
C SER A 160 -20.47 13.46 25.53
N ASP A 161 -19.58 12.52 25.86
CA ASP A 161 -18.24 12.42 25.29
C ASP A 161 -18.17 11.46 24.10
N ARG A 162 -19.21 10.64 23.91
CA ARG A 162 -19.25 9.61 22.85
C ARG A 162 -19.13 10.19 21.46
N GLU A 163 -19.70 11.36 21.19
CA GLU A 163 -19.61 11.98 19.87
C GLU A 163 -18.15 12.31 19.50
N THR A 164 -17.42 12.91 20.43
CA THR A 164 -16.03 13.37 20.20
C THR A 164 -15.03 12.22 20.30
N PHE A 165 -15.18 11.37 21.30
CA PHE A 165 -14.18 10.35 21.66
C PHE A 165 -14.56 8.93 21.24
N SER A 166 -15.59 8.75 20.40
CA SER A 166 -15.90 7.42 19.86
C SER A 166 -14.65 6.80 19.20
N ILE A 167 -14.32 5.60 19.69
CA ILE A 167 -13.27 4.73 19.16
C ILE A 167 -13.84 3.69 18.19
N GLY A 168 -15.11 3.81 17.81
CA GLY A 168 -15.69 2.99 16.75
C GLY A 168 -15.05 3.30 15.40
N TYR A 169 -14.59 2.26 14.70
CA TYR A 169 -13.92 2.41 13.40
C TYR A 169 -14.38 1.36 12.40
N MET A 170 -14.20 1.69 11.11
CA MET A 170 -14.60 0.86 9.97
C MET A 170 -16.07 0.40 10.01
N CYS A 171 -16.97 1.23 10.56
CA CYS A 171 -18.39 0.88 10.74
C CYS A 171 -19.15 0.61 9.42
N LEU A 172 -18.66 1.17 8.31
CA LEU A 172 -19.22 0.96 6.96
C LEU A 172 -18.48 -0.15 6.18
N GLY A 173 -17.60 -0.90 6.85
CA GLY A 173 -16.79 -1.97 6.27
C GLY A 173 -15.46 -1.51 5.67
N MET A 174 -14.62 -2.50 5.37
CA MET A 174 -13.23 -2.33 4.91
C MET A 174 -13.14 -1.57 3.57
N GLN A 175 -14.06 -1.83 2.64
CA GLN A 175 -14.04 -1.21 1.31
C GLN A 175 -14.27 0.31 1.38
N GLU A 176 -15.25 0.74 2.19
CA GLU A 176 -15.52 2.16 2.40
C GLU A 176 -14.38 2.85 3.16
N TYR A 177 -13.79 2.16 4.13
CA TYR A 177 -12.58 2.63 4.79
C TYR A 177 -11.44 2.87 3.80
N TYR A 178 -11.15 1.90 2.92
CA TYR A 178 -10.11 2.03 1.90
C TYR A 178 -10.41 3.17 0.90
N ARG A 179 -11.68 3.36 0.52
CA ARG A 179 -12.11 4.49 -0.31
C ARG A 179 -11.80 5.83 0.35
N ARG A 180 -12.12 5.97 1.64
CA ARG A 180 -11.79 7.17 2.43
C ARG A 180 -10.29 7.38 2.55
N CYS A 181 -9.51 6.32 2.72
CA CYS A 181 -8.04 6.40 2.72
C CYS A 181 -7.49 6.90 1.38
N ILE A 182 -8.01 6.42 0.25
CA ILE A 182 -7.60 6.91 -1.08
C ILE A 182 -7.92 8.40 -1.22
N LEU A 183 -9.16 8.82 -0.93
CA LEU A 183 -9.57 10.22 -1.02
C LEU A 183 -8.77 11.13 -0.08
N GLY A 184 -8.54 10.67 1.16
CA GLY A 184 -7.67 11.37 2.11
C GLY A 184 -6.24 11.49 1.58
N GLY A 185 -5.68 10.41 1.03
CA GLY A 185 -4.37 10.43 0.38
C GLY A 185 -4.29 11.45 -0.75
N ARG A 186 -5.31 11.55 -1.60
CA ARG A 186 -5.40 12.57 -2.66
C ARG A 186 -5.34 13.98 -2.07
N ARG A 187 -6.25 14.29 -1.14
CA ARG A 187 -6.42 15.65 -0.60
C ARG A 187 -5.22 16.09 0.23
N TYR A 188 -4.72 15.23 1.11
CA TYR A 188 -3.71 15.60 2.11
C TYR A 188 -2.28 15.25 1.71
N LEU A 189 -2.03 14.10 1.06
CA LEU A 189 -0.67 13.70 0.64
C LEU A 189 -0.33 14.24 -0.75
N MET A 190 -1.26 14.11 -1.70
CA MET A 190 -1.04 14.53 -3.08
C MET A 190 -1.47 15.97 -3.35
N ARG A 191 -2.15 16.61 -2.37
CA ARG A 191 -2.62 18.00 -2.46
C ARG A 191 -3.44 18.28 -3.72
N GLU A 192 -4.32 17.34 -4.09
CA GLU A 192 -5.19 17.46 -5.28
C GLU A 192 -6.67 17.49 -4.89
N SER A 193 -7.46 18.34 -5.58
CA SER A 193 -8.92 18.37 -5.42
C SER A 193 -9.56 17.09 -6.00
N ASP A 194 -10.73 16.73 -5.49
CA ASP A 194 -11.53 15.64 -6.03
C ASP A 194 -12.08 15.96 -7.44
N ASP A 195 -12.19 17.23 -7.82
CA ASP A 195 -12.60 17.65 -9.17
C ASP A 195 -11.59 17.20 -10.24
N THR A 196 -10.37 16.86 -9.85
CA THR A 196 -9.34 16.34 -10.76
C THR A 196 -9.49 14.84 -11.06
N ILE A 197 -10.41 14.13 -10.40
CA ILE A 197 -10.63 12.68 -10.57
C ILE A 197 -10.90 12.31 -12.04
N PRO A 198 -11.78 13.01 -12.80
CA PRO A 198 -12.02 12.66 -14.21
C PRO A 198 -10.75 12.74 -15.06
N ALA A 199 -9.97 13.82 -14.93
CA ALA A 199 -8.70 13.96 -15.65
C ALA A 199 -7.67 12.90 -15.24
N ALA A 200 -7.64 12.53 -13.95
CA ALA A 200 -6.78 11.49 -13.43
C ALA A 200 -7.16 10.09 -13.97
N LYS A 201 -8.46 9.81 -14.18
CA LYS A 201 -8.93 8.59 -14.84
C LYS A 201 -8.45 8.49 -16.28
N GLU A 202 -8.51 9.57 -17.05
CA GLU A 202 -8.00 9.60 -18.43
C GLU A 202 -6.49 9.39 -18.49
N LYS A 203 -5.74 10.02 -17.57
CA LYS A 203 -4.30 9.75 -17.42
C LYS A 203 -4.03 8.29 -17.07
N LEU A 204 -4.77 7.73 -16.10
CA LEU A 204 -4.64 6.33 -15.72
C LEU A 204 -4.92 5.38 -16.89
N LYS A 205 -5.97 5.63 -17.68
CA LYS A 205 -6.31 4.82 -18.86
C LYS A 205 -5.17 4.79 -19.87
N ARG A 206 -4.56 5.95 -20.16
CA ARG A 206 -3.38 6.06 -21.03
C ARG A 206 -2.19 5.27 -20.46
N LEU A 207 -1.89 5.44 -19.18
CA LEU A 207 -0.80 4.70 -18.53
C LEU A 207 -1.04 3.18 -18.55
N LEU A 208 -2.27 2.73 -18.35
CA LEU A 208 -2.63 1.31 -18.43
C LEU A 208 -2.42 0.75 -19.83
N MET A 209 -2.77 1.52 -20.87
CA MET A 209 -2.52 1.16 -22.26
C MET A 209 -1.02 1.07 -22.56
N ILE A 210 -0.25 2.09 -22.18
CA ILE A 210 1.22 2.09 -22.32
C ILE A 210 1.83 0.87 -21.63
N ASN A 211 1.38 0.56 -20.41
CA ASN A 211 1.89 -0.59 -19.67
C ASN A 211 1.53 -1.92 -20.33
N LYS A 212 0.35 -2.05 -20.96
CA LYS A 212 -0.01 -3.24 -21.73
C LYS A 212 0.88 -3.40 -22.96
N ILE A 213 1.09 -2.33 -23.72
CA ILE A 213 1.96 -2.32 -24.91
C ILE A 213 3.41 -2.66 -24.51
N ALA A 214 3.94 -2.00 -23.48
CA ALA A 214 5.30 -2.24 -23.00
C ALA A 214 5.52 -3.69 -22.57
N LYS A 215 4.55 -4.30 -21.88
CA LYS A 215 4.60 -5.74 -21.55
C LYS A 215 4.55 -6.62 -22.79
N GLY A 216 3.67 -6.31 -23.74
CA GLY A 216 3.57 -7.05 -25.01
C GLY A 216 4.89 -7.02 -25.80
N LEU A 217 5.48 -5.83 -25.96
CA LEU A 217 6.78 -5.66 -26.62
C LEU A 217 7.91 -6.40 -25.90
N PHE A 218 7.91 -6.37 -24.55
CA PHE A 218 8.89 -7.11 -23.76
C PHE A 218 8.81 -8.62 -23.99
N PHE A 219 7.61 -9.21 -23.97
CA PHE A 219 7.43 -10.63 -24.25
C PHE A 219 7.73 -10.99 -25.71
N ALA A 220 7.38 -10.13 -26.67
CA ALA A 220 7.73 -10.32 -28.07
C ALA A 220 9.25 -10.31 -28.29
N LEU A 221 9.97 -9.38 -27.65
CA LEU A 221 11.43 -9.33 -27.69
C LEU A 221 12.06 -10.58 -27.07
N LEU A 222 11.56 -11.03 -25.92
CA LEU A 222 12.01 -12.27 -25.29
C LEU A 222 11.80 -13.47 -26.21
N ALA A 223 10.62 -13.60 -26.83
CA ALA A 223 10.31 -14.68 -27.77
C ALA A 223 11.24 -14.64 -29.00
N PHE A 224 11.51 -13.44 -29.55
CA PHE A 224 12.43 -13.26 -30.66
C PHE A 224 13.87 -13.67 -30.31
N ILE A 225 14.35 -13.27 -29.12
CA ILE A 225 15.69 -13.65 -28.64
C ILE A 225 15.76 -15.18 -28.49
N LEU A 226 14.77 -15.80 -27.85
CA LEU A 226 14.71 -17.26 -27.68
C LEU A 226 14.67 -18.00 -29.02
N TYR A 227 13.87 -17.53 -29.98
CA TYR A 227 13.85 -18.08 -31.34
C TYR A 227 15.24 -18.00 -31.99
N LYS A 228 15.90 -16.83 -31.89
CA LYS A 228 17.24 -16.64 -32.47
C LYS A 228 18.31 -17.48 -31.79
N THR A 229 18.25 -17.69 -30.47
CA THR A 229 19.28 -18.44 -29.74
C THR A 229 19.05 -19.94 -29.73
N VAL A 230 17.80 -20.41 -29.75
CA VAL A 230 17.46 -21.83 -29.62
C VAL A 230 17.12 -22.47 -30.97
N TYR A 231 16.52 -21.74 -31.91
CA TYR A 231 16.06 -22.32 -33.18
C TYR A 231 16.99 -22.02 -34.34
N ASN A 232 17.44 -20.77 -34.47
CA ASN A 232 18.29 -20.35 -35.59
C ASN A 232 19.67 -21.05 -35.71
N PRO A 233 20.37 -21.47 -34.63
CA PRO A 233 21.68 -22.14 -34.79
C PRO A 233 21.58 -23.63 -35.20
N TYR A 234 20.38 -24.22 -35.24
CA TYR A 234 20.19 -25.63 -35.65
C TYR A 234 19.69 -25.78 -37.10
N PHE A 235 19.41 -24.66 -37.79
CA PHE A 235 18.89 -24.63 -39.16
C PHE A 235 19.69 -23.70 -40.10
N ALA A 236 20.91 -23.30 -39.68
CA ALA A 236 21.85 -22.50 -40.46
C ALA A 236 23.11 -23.30 -40.78
#